data_AF-X1K218-F1
#
_entry.id   AF-X1K218-F1
#
_cell.length_a   1.000
_cell.length_b   1.000
_cell.length_c   1.000
_cell.angle_alpha   90.00
_cell.angle_beta   90.00
_cell.angle_gamma   90.00
#
_symmetry.space_group_name_H-M   'P 1'
#
loop_
_entity.id
_entity.type
_entity.pdbx_description
1 polymer ?
#
loop_
_entity_poly.entity_id
_entity_poly.type
_entity_poly.pdbx_seq_one_letter_code
_entity_poly.pdbx_strand_id
1 'polypeptide(L)'
;MSSNYLEFVAKVSTPVKNENLADDSHPPKSYQICGTWATMGECESGHKFAKALDCGREWCRECKETSHRRRFARWLTKAFQIEEMGQLVVTAEPIKRWRKKEDFRQIGQVVKEVLWALGFERGFRRWHWFGNKSNAWNPHLNFLLESGYLDPDFLDLIKEQIR
;
A
#
# COMPACT_ATOMS: atom_id res chain seq x y z
N MET A 1 -27.47 -30.34 -20.97
CA MET A 1 -26.03 -30.02 -21.13
C MET A 1 -25.83 -28.53 -20.97
N SER A 2 -25.62 -28.06 -19.75
CA SER A 2 -25.25 -26.67 -19.45
C SER A 2 -24.95 -26.60 -17.97
N SER A 3 -23.72 -26.24 -17.61
CA SER A 3 -23.26 -25.69 -16.32
C SER A 3 -21.84 -26.15 -15.93
N ASN A 4 -20.96 -26.44 -16.89
CA ASN A 4 -19.52 -26.60 -16.61
C ASN A 4 -18.77 -25.25 -16.46
N TYR A 5 -19.41 -24.12 -16.79
CA TYR A 5 -18.77 -22.80 -16.68
C TYR A 5 -18.68 -22.33 -15.21
N LEU A 6 -19.73 -22.54 -14.42
CA LEU A 6 -19.77 -22.14 -13.01
C LEU A 6 -18.91 -23.04 -12.10
N GLU A 7 -18.76 -24.32 -12.43
CA GLU A 7 -17.81 -25.20 -11.73
C GLU A 7 -16.35 -24.82 -11.99
N PHE A 8 -16.05 -24.21 -13.14
CA PHE A 8 -14.71 -23.69 -13.46
C PHE A 8 -14.36 -22.44 -12.66
N VAL A 9 -15.35 -21.60 -12.34
CA VAL A 9 -15.17 -20.40 -11.50
C VAL A 9 -15.03 -20.77 -10.01
N ALA A 10 -15.59 -21.92 -9.59
CA ALA A 10 -15.63 -22.37 -8.20
C ALA A 10 -14.45 -23.25 -7.75
N LYS A 11 -13.58 -23.70 -8.67
CA LYS A 11 -12.31 -24.32 -8.26
C LYS A 11 -11.35 -23.21 -7.85
N VAL A 12 -11.20 -23.02 -6.54
CA VAL A 12 -10.00 -22.42 -5.95
C VAL A 12 -8.83 -23.13 -6.61
N SER A 13 -8.16 -22.47 -7.55
CA SER A 13 -6.96 -23.00 -8.15
C SER A 13 -6.00 -23.21 -6.99
N THR A 14 -5.78 -24.47 -6.62
CA THR A 14 -4.61 -24.85 -5.83
C THR A 14 -3.43 -24.13 -6.47
N PRO A 15 -2.62 -23.38 -5.70
CA PRO A 15 -1.53 -22.61 -6.27
C PRO A 15 -0.68 -23.57 -7.09
N VAL A 16 -0.67 -23.38 -8.41
CA VAL A 16 0.15 -24.18 -9.31
C VAL A 16 1.59 -23.95 -8.85
N LYS A 17 2.21 -24.98 -8.28
CA LYS A 17 3.66 -24.98 -8.05
C LYS A 17 4.32 -25.03 -9.42
N ASN A 18 4.46 -23.88 -10.06
CA ASN A 18 5.36 -23.75 -11.20
C ASN A 18 6.78 -23.73 -10.64
N GLU A 19 7.45 -24.85 -10.79
CA GLU A 19 8.81 -25.10 -10.28
C GLU A 19 9.87 -24.31 -11.07
N ASN A 20 9.47 -23.64 -12.15
CA ASN A 20 10.36 -22.98 -13.12
C ASN A 20 10.32 -21.43 -13.11
N LEU A 21 9.85 -20.79 -12.03
CA LEU A 21 9.85 -19.32 -11.90
C LEU A 21 10.51 -18.88 -10.57
N ALA A 22 11.76 -19.29 -10.39
CA ALA A 22 12.65 -18.72 -9.39
C ALA A 22 13.47 -17.59 -10.03
N ASP A 23 12.81 -16.47 -10.33
CA ASP A 23 13.49 -15.20 -10.58
C ASP A 23 13.20 -14.28 -9.39
N ASP A 24 14.26 -13.97 -8.64
CA ASP A 24 14.28 -13.10 -7.46
C ASP A 24 13.84 -11.65 -7.74
N SER A 25 13.50 -11.32 -9.00
CA SER A 25 12.87 -10.07 -9.40
C SER A 25 11.37 -9.96 -9.05
N HIS A 26 10.72 -11.06 -8.63
CA HIS A 26 9.28 -11.11 -8.36
C HIS A 26 8.96 -11.24 -6.86
N PRO A 27 8.00 -10.45 -6.33
CA PRO A 27 7.68 -10.48 -4.91
C PRO A 27 6.97 -11.82 -4.53
N PRO A 28 7.03 -12.24 -3.25
CA PRO A 28 6.80 -13.63 -2.82
C PRO A 28 5.37 -14.16 -3.00
N LYS A 29 5.17 -15.15 -3.91
CA LYS A 29 4.11 -16.20 -4.09
C LYS A 29 2.62 -15.98 -3.68
N SER A 30 2.26 -15.02 -2.84
CA SER A 30 0.90 -14.61 -2.43
C SER A 30 0.13 -13.82 -3.50
N TYR A 31 0.70 -13.67 -4.70
CA TYR A 31 0.32 -12.67 -5.70
C TYR A 31 -0.67 -13.12 -6.78
N GLN A 32 -1.05 -14.40 -6.82
CA GLN A 32 -1.87 -14.99 -7.90
C GLN A 32 -3.40 -15.01 -7.65
N ILE A 33 -3.88 -14.49 -6.53
CA ILE A 33 -5.32 -14.52 -6.19
C ILE A 33 -6.12 -13.36 -6.80
N CYS A 34 -5.49 -12.52 -7.61
CA CYS A 34 -6.03 -11.26 -8.05
C CYS A 34 -7.05 -11.46 -9.19
N GLY A 35 -8.30 -11.03 -9.01
CA GLY A 35 -9.34 -11.24 -10.02
C GLY A 35 -9.91 -12.67 -10.05
N THR A 36 -9.48 -13.54 -9.13
CA THR A 36 -10.16 -14.81 -8.87
C THR A 36 -11.39 -14.60 -8.01
N TRP A 37 -12.29 -15.57 -7.99
CA TRP A 37 -13.54 -15.51 -7.22
C TRP A 37 -13.49 -16.48 -6.06
N ALA A 38 -13.97 -16.05 -4.90
CA ALA A 38 -14.18 -16.90 -3.74
C ALA A 38 -15.68 -16.97 -3.43
N THR A 39 -16.20 -18.19 -3.23
CA THR A 39 -17.55 -18.39 -2.70
C THR A 39 -17.57 -17.94 -1.24
N MET A 40 -18.43 -16.97 -0.94
CA MET A 40 -18.57 -16.35 0.37
C MET A 40 -19.66 -16.99 1.23
N GLY A 41 -20.62 -17.66 0.59
CA GLY A 41 -21.74 -18.31 1.26
C GLY A 41 -22.78 -18.82 0.28
N GLU A 42 -23.77 -19.51 0.82
CA GLU A 42 -24.89 -20.10 0.08
C GLU A 42 -26.17 -19.86 0.88
N CYS A 43 -27.26 -19.45 0.22
CA CYS A 43 -28.56 -19.33 0.90
C CYS A 43 -29.26 -20.68 1.01
N GLU A 44 -30.33 -20.75 1.81
CA GLU A 44 -31.15 -21.97 1.98
C GLU A 44 -31.73 -22.50 0.66
N SER A 45 -31.91 -21.62 -0.33
CA SER A 45 -32.39 -21.96 -1.67
C SER A 45 -31.30 -22.44 -2.64
N GLY A 46 -30.04 -22.53 -2.19
CA GLY A 46 -28.90 -23.00 -2.99
C GLY A 46 -28.21 -21.94 -3.86
N HIS A 47 -28.58 -20.66 -3.73
CA HIS A 47 -27.86 -19.58 -4.43
C HIS A 47 -26.52 -19.32 -3.77
N LYS A 48 -25.43 -19.38 -4.55
CA LYS A 48 -24.07 -19.11 -4.07
C LYS A 48 -23.68 -17.67 -4.34
N PHE A 49 -23.15 -17.02 -3.30
CA PHE A 49 -22.61 -15.67 -3.41
C PHE A 49 -21.10 -15.76 -3.57
N ALA A 50 -20.57 -15.15 -4.63
CA ALA A 50 -19.14 -15.08 -4.86
C ALA A 50 -18.63 -13.65 -4.73
N LYS A 51 -17.39 -13.50 -4.31
CA LYS A 51 -16.69 -12.22 -4.23
C LYS A 51 -15.37 -12.31 -4.96
N ALA A 52 -15.10 -11.31 -5.80
CA ALA A 52 -13.79 -11.13 -6.42
C ALA A 52 -12.73 -10.86 -5.34
N LEU A 53 -11.65 -11.62 -5.37
CA LEU A 53 -10.48 -11.42 -4.54
C LEU A 53 -9.57 -10.35 -5.16
N ASP A 54 -9.09 -9.45 -4.32
CA ASP A 54 -8.10 -8.44 -4.73
C ASP A 54 -6.72 -8.72 -4.14
N CYS A 55 -5.70 -8.33 -4.91
CA CYS A 55 -4.30 -8.42 -4.45
C CYS A 55 -3.92 -7.31 -3.45
N GLY A 56 -4.81 -6.35 -3.18
CA GLY A 56 -4.53 -5.19 -2.32
C GLY A 56 -3.41 -4.26 -2.81
N ARG A 57 -2.89 -4.47 -4.03
CA ARG A 57 -1.89 -3.58 -4.65
C ARG A 57 -2.55 -2.28 -5.07
N GLU A 58 -1.84 -1.17 -4.88
CA GLU A 58 -2.34 0.15 -5.33
C GLU A 58 -2.35 0.30 -6.84
N TRP A 59 -1.42 -0.39 -7.48
CA TRP A 59 -1.35 -0.59 -8.92
C TRP A 59 -1.32 -2.09 -9.20
N CYS A 60 -2.43 -2.61 -9.72
CA CYS A 60 -2.50 -3.98 -10.18
C CYS A 60 -2.24 -4.03 -11.69
N ARG A 61 -1.24 -4.81 -12.11
CA ARG A 61 -0.94 -5.00 -13.54
C ARG A 61 -1.96 -5.91 -14.26
N GLU A 62 -2.66 -6.75 -13.50
CA GLU A 62 -3.61 -7.75 -14.03
C GLU A 62 -4.99 -7.12 -14.24
N CYS A 63 -5.74 -6.83 -13.18
CA CYS A 63 -7.10 -6.29 -13.32
C CYS A 63 -7.15 -4.78 -13.60
N LYS A 64 -6.10 -4.03 -13.23
CA LYS A 64 -6.04 -2.54 -13.32
C LYS A 64 -7.17 -1.79 -12.60
N GLU A 65 -7.95 -2.47 -11.76
CA GLU A 65 -9.08 -1.90 -11.03
C GLU A 65 -8.65 -1.06 -9.83
N THR A 66 -9.37 0.04 -9.59
CA THR A 66 -9.11 0.95 -8.46
C THR A 66 -9.61 0.41 -7.12
N SER A 67 -10.53 -0.56 -7.14
CA SER A 67 -11.11 -1.22 -5.95
C SER A 67 -10.05 -1.86 -5.04
N HIS A 68 -8.86 -2.15 -5.57
CA HIS A 68 -7.74 -2.73 -4.84
C HIS A 68 -7.09 -1.75 -3.87
N ARG A 69 -7.34 -0.46 -4.05
CA ARG A 69 -6.83 0.63 -3.21
C ARG A 69 -7.56 0.68 -1.86
N ARG A 70 -7.90 -0.45 -1.26
CA ARG A 70 -8.62 -0.56 0.03
C ARG A 70 -7.95 0.26 1.13
N ARG A 71 -6.61 0.34 1.15
CA ARG A 71 -5.88 1.14 2.13
C ARG A 71 -6.14 2.64 1.95
N PHE A 72 -6.13 3.13 0.71
CA PHE A 72 -6.52 4.51 0.41
C PHE A 72 -8.01 4.75 0.66
N ALA A 73 -8.89 3.82 0.29
CA ALA A 73 -10.32 3.93 0.55
C ALA A 73 -10.62 4.08 2.05
N ARG A 74 -9.89 3.36 2.91
CA ARG A 74 -9.97 3.51 4.37
C ARG A 74 -9.46 4.86 4.89
N TRP A 75 -8.59 5.52 4.15
CA TRP A 75 -8.07 6.84 4.51
C TRP A 75 -8.95 7.96 3.97
N LEU A 76 -9.64 7.73 2.86
CA LEU A 76 -10.39 8.75 2.15
C LEU A 76 -11.39 9.49 3.06
N THR A 77 -12.15 8.76 3.87
CA THR A 77 -13.10 9.35 4.82
C THR A 77 -12.43 10.22 5.88
N LYS A 78 -11.21 9.88 6.29
CA LYS A 78 -10.42 10.66 7.24
C LYS A 78 -9.72 11.84 6.57
N ALA A 79 -9.28 11.68 5.33
CA ALA A 79 -8.67 12.74 4.54
C ALA A 79 -9.67 13.86 4.24
N PHE A 80 -10.95 13.54 4.07
CA PHE A 80 -12.01 14.54 3.95
C PHE A 80 -12.27 15.36 5.23
N GLN A 81 -11.72 14.95 6.38
CA GLN A 81 -11.84 15.70 7.63
C GLN A 81 -10.67 16.68 7.83
N ILE A 82 -9.67 16.67 6.95
CA ILE A 82 -8.57 17.63 6.96
C ILE A 82 -9.06 18.93 6.33
N GLU A 83 -8.95 20.04 7.05
CA GLU A 83 -9.35 21.36 6.55
C GLU A 83 -8.32 21.93 5.56
N GLU A 84 -7.03 21.82 5.88
CA GLU A 84 -5.94 22.36 5.06
C GLU A 84 -4.84 21.32 4.82
N MET A 85 -4.73 20.82 3.59
CA MET A 85 -3.82 19.69 3.30
C MET A 85 -2.43 20.15 2.87
N GLY A 86 -1.41 19.72 3.61
CA GLY A 86 0.01 19.84 3.28
C GLY A 86 0.65 18.49 2.99
N GLN A 87 1.57 18.44 2.02
CA GLN A 87 2.35 17.22 1.74
C GLN A 87 3.82 17.45 2.12
N LEU A 88 4.32 16.63 3.05
CA LEU A 88 5.73 16.56 3.41
C LEU A 88 6.30 15.24 2.92
N VAL A 89 7.39 15.29 2.14
CA VAL A 89 8.08 14.09 1.65
C VAL A 89 9.47 14.05 2.27
N VAL A 90 9.72 13.04 3.10
CA VAL A 90 11.06 12.76 3.63
C VAL A 90 11.73 11.75 2.72
N THR A 91 12.69 12.23 1.95
CA THR A 91 13.54 11.40 1.09
C THR A 91 14.84 11.11 1.82
N ALA A 92 15.21 9.84 1.90
CA ALA A 92 16.54 9.44 2.32
C ALA A 92 17.39 9.06 1.11
N GLU A 93 18.67 9.44 1.14
CA GLU A 93 19.66 9.06 0.14
C GLU A 93 19.83 7.52 0.03
N PRO A 94 20.36 7.00 -1.11
CA PRO A 94 20.29 5.59 -1.48
C PRO A 94 20.75 4.67 -0.36
N ILE A 95 19.77 3.93 0.14
CA ILE A 95 19.86 3.20 1.39
C ILE A 95 20.62 1.90 1.17
N LYS A 96 21.94 1.93 1.39
CA LYS A 96 22.71 0.70 1.58
C LYS A 96 22.42 0.05 2.94
N ARG A 97 21.91 0.81 3.92
CA ARG A 97 21.83 0.45 5.35
C ARG A 97 20.49 -0.11 5.83
N TRP A 98 19.36 0.30 5.25
CA TRP A 98 18.01 -0.09 5.69
C TRP A 98 17.37 -1.03 4.68
N ARG A 99 17.36 -2.32 5.03
CA ARG A 99 16.81 -3.38 4.19
C ARG A 99 15.62 -4.07 4.85
N LYS A 100 15.41 -3.82 6.15
CA LYS A 100 14.40 -4.51 6.95
C LYS A 100 13.21 -3.59 7.22
N LYS A 101 12.04 -4.20 7.39
CA LYS A 101 10.79 -3.48 7.66
C LYS A 101 10.87 -2.67 8.96
N GLU A 102 11.65 -3.15 9.92
CA GLU A 102 11.87 -2.55 11.23
C GLU A 102 12.57 -1.19 11.11
N ASP A 103 13.55 -1.08 10.21
CA ASP A 103 14.28 0.16 9.96
C ASP A 103 13.32 1.28 9.48
N PHE A 104 12.46 0.94 8.51
CA PHE A 104 11.43 1.86 7.99
C PHE A 104 10.39 2.25 9.03
N ARG A 105 10.05 1.33 9.94
CA ARG A 105 9.13 1.62 11.04
C ARG A 105 9.75 2.62 12.02
N GLN A 106 11.03 2.43 12.35
CA GLN A 106 11.74 3.28 13.29
C GLN A 106 11.90 4.71 12.74
N ILE A 107 12.37 4.86 11.49
CA ILE A 107 12.48 6.18 10.84
C ILE A 107 11.12 6.87 10.81
N GLY A 108 10.08 6.15 10.38
CA GLY A 108 8.75 6.73 10.33
C GLY A 108 8.21 7.14 11.70
N GLN A 109 8.67 6.49 12.77
CA GLN A 109 8.33 6.84 14.14
C GLN A 109 9.05 8.10 14.61
N VAL A 110 10.35 8.23 14.37
CA VAL A 110 11.14 9.42 14.71
C VAL A 110 10.53 10.67 14.07
N VAL A 111 10.28 10.64 12.76
CA VAL A 111 9.68 11.79 12.06
C VAL A 111 8.30 12.13 12.62
N LYS A 112 7.49 11.11 12.97
CA LYS A 112 6.17 11.34 13.57
C LYS A 112 6.28 12.03 14.94
N GLU A 113 7.24 11.63 15.76
CA GLU A 113 7.45 12.21 17.09
C GLU A 113 7.93 13.66 17.00
N VAL A 114 8.82 13.98 16.05
CA VAL A 114 9.23 15.35 15.74
C VAL A 114 8.02 16.20 15.33
N LEU A 115 7.22 15.73 14.37
CA LEU A 115 6.03 16.47 13.93
C LEU A 115 5.04 16.67 15.08
N TRP A 116 4.82 15.66 15.92
CA TRP A 116 3.96 15.80 17.09
C TRP A 116 4.48 16.87 18.06
N ALA A 117 5.79 16.87 18.33
CA ALA A 117 6.43 17.87 19.20
C ALA A 117 6.35 19.30 18.64
N LEU A 118 6.33 19.45 17.31
CA LEU A 118 6.18 20.72 16.61
C LEU A 118 4.72 21.19 16.48
N GLY A 119 3.76 20.47 17.07
CA GLY A 119 2.36 20.89 17.15
C GLY A 119 1.43 20.29 16.09
N PHE A 120 1.89 19.33 15.28
CA PHE A 120 1.00 18.63 14.36
C PHE A 120 0.14 17.61 15.11
N GLU A 121 -1.18 17.82 15.12
CA GLU A 121 -2.12 16.96 15.84
C GLU A 121 -2.61 15.76 14.99
N ARG A 122 -2.73 15.96 13.67
CA ARG A 122 -3.36 14.99 12.75
C ARG A 122 -2.59 14.89 11.44
N GLY A 123 -2.60 13.68 10.88
CA GLY A 123 -2.00 13.41 9.58
C GLY A 123 -1.93 11.93 9.22
N PHE A 124 -1.58 11.66 7.97
CA PHE A 124 -1.35 10.31 7.45
C PHE A 124 0.11 10.15 7.09
N ARG A 125 0.67 8.96 7.34
CA ARG A 125 2.05 8.64 6.93
C ARG A 125 2.11 7.36 6.11
N ARG A 126 2.90 7.37 5.05
CA ARG A 126 3.06 6.24 4.16
C ARG A 126 4.46 6.15 3.56
N TRP A 127 5.01 4.95 3.52
CA TRP A 127 6.12 4.62 2.64
C TRP A 127 5.65 4.42 1.19
N HIS A 128 6.35 5.08 0.27
CA HIS A 128 6.22 4.96 -1.18
C HIS A 128 7.61 4.65 -1.75
N TRP A 129 7.71 3.67 -2.65
CA TRP A 129 8.97 3.32 -3.30
C TRP A 129 9.02 3.98 -4.66
N PHE A 130 9.98 4.89 -4.87
CA PHE A 130 10.17 5.59 -6.14
C PHE A 130 11.37 5.00 -6.89
N GLY A 131 11.23 4.90 -8.22
CA GLY A 131 12.23 4.33 -9.12
C GLY A 131 11.60 3.32 -10.08
N ASN A 132 11.57 3.63 -11.37
CA ASN A 132 10.92 2.78 -12.37
C ASN A 132 11.92 2.07 -13.30
N LYS A 133 13.24 2.30 -13.16
CA LYS A 133 14.25 1.86 -14.16
C LYS A 133 15.67 1.57 -13.64
N SER A 134 15.90 1.44 -12.34
CA SER A 134 17.21 1.00 -11.84
C SER A 134 17.06 0.15 -10.59
N ASN A 135 18.04 -0.73 -10.32
CA ASN A 135 18.12 -1.55 -9.11
C ASN A 135 18.28 -0.74 -7.80
N ALA A 136 18.16 0.60 -7.87
CA ALA A 136 18.22 1.51 -6.73
C ALA A 136 16.80 1.93 -6.34
N TRP A 137 16.22 1.17 -5.41
CA TRP A 137 14.95 1.52 -4.79
C TRP A 137 15.17 2.66 -3.79
N ASN A 138 14.57 3.82 -4.04
CA ASN A 138 14.62 4.96 -3.12
C ASN A 138 13.25 5.11 -2.43
N PRO A 139 13.13 4.72 -1.16
CA PRO A 139 11.88 4.84 -0.41
C PRO A 139 11.72 6.28 0.07
N HIS A 140 10.55 6.83 -0.22
CA HIS A 140 10.07 8.10 0.28
C HIS A 140 9.07 7.85 1.40
N LEU A 141 9.21 8.58 2.50
CA LEU A 141 8.21 8.63 3.55
C LEU A 141 7.34 9.87 3.33
N ASN A 142 6.14 9.65 2.83
CA ASN A 142 5.16 10.70 2.61
C ASN A 142 4.33 10.92 3.87
N PHE A 143 4.18 12.17 4.26
CA PHE A 143 3.20 12.65 5.22
C PHE A 143 2.18 13.54 4.52
N LEU A 144 0.91 13.32 4.84
CA LEU A 144 -0.17 14.28 4.60
C LEU A 144 -0.51 14.90 5.94
N LEU A 145 -0.31 16.20 6.06
CA LEU A 145 -0.44 16.99 7.28
C LEU A 145 -1.62 17.94 7.14
N GLU A 146 -2.24 18.25 8.26
CA GLU A 146 -3.24 19.31 8.34
C GLU A 146 -2.53 20.63 8.69
N SER A 147 -2.01 21.31 7.67
CA SER A 147 -1.14 22.49 7.84
C SER A 147 -0.94 23.35 6.60
N GLY A 148 -1.51 22.96 5.45
CA GLY A 148 -1.24 23.63 4.18
C GLY A 148 0.24 23.72 3.79
N TYR A 149 0.64 24.87 3.26
CA TYR A 149 2.03 25.13 2.87
C TYR A 149 2.91 25.35 4.10
N LEU A 150 4.02 24.60 4.18
CA LEU A 150 5.02 24.79 5.23
C LEU A 150 6.05 25.83 4.77
N ASP A 151 6.23 26.86 5.59
CA ASP A 151 7.25 27.87 5.37
C ASP A 151 8.67 27.27 5.32
N PRO A 152 9.58 27.77 4.46
CA PRO A 152 10.95 27.27 4.37
C PRO A 152 11.71 27.21 5.70
N ASP A 153 11.56 28.21 6.57
CA ASP A 153 12.25 28.24 7.86
C ASP A 153 11.74 27.12 8.78
N PHE A 154 10.44 26.85 8.71
CA PHE A 154 9.81 25.75 9.45
C PHE A 154 10.21 24.38 8.89
N LEU A 155 10.38 24.26 7.57
CA LEU A 155 10.94 23.06 6.95
C LEU A 155 12.38 22.80 7.39
N ASP A 156 13.19 23.84 7.57
CA ASP A 156 14.56 23.70 8.05
C ASP A 156 14.59 23.28 9.53
N LEU A 157 13.71 23.83 10.37
CA LEU A 157 13.52 23.34 11.74
C LEU A 157 13.17 21.85 11.78
N ILE A 158 12.24 21.40 10.93
CA ILE A 158 11.89 19.98 10.82
C ILE A 158 13.12 19.13 10.44
N LYS A 159 13.94 19.59 9.48
CA LYS A 159 15.16 18.88 9.08
C LYS A 159 16.18 18.78 10.20
N GLU A 160 16.36 19.84 10.98
CA GLU A 160 17.27 19.86 12.12
C GLU A 160 16.87 18.87 13.21
N GLN A 161 15.56 18.75 13.49
CA GLN A 161 15.04 17.83 14.51
C GLN A 161 15.06 16.35 14.09
N ILE A 162 15.12 16.06 12.78
CA ILE A 162 15.15 14.68 12.25
C ILE A 162 16.58 14.13 12.12
N ARG A 163 17.58 14.99 11.94
CA ARG A 163 18.99 14.61 11.76
C ARG A 163 19.61 14.01 13.02
#